data_AF-A0A849QDR9-F1
#
_entry.id   AF-A0A849QDR9-F1
#
_cell.length_a   1.000
_cell.length_b   1.000
_cell.length_c   1.000
_cell.angle_alpha   90.00
_cell.angle_beta   90.00
_cell.angle_gamma   90.00
#
_symmetry.space_group_name_H-M   'P 1'
#
loop_
_entity.id
_entity.type
_entity.pdbx_description
1 polymer ?
#
loop_
_entity_poly.entity_id
_entity_poly.type
_entity_poly.pdbx_seq_one_letter_code
_entity_poly.pdbx_strand_id
1 'polypeptide(L)' 'MGTGKKILGLLMVAIGLGIFVDDLHDFVPGTEWLHWMPDFTPVVIGGFHLEHLYIGILIMVIGTLILVRSSDY' A
#
# COMPACT_ATOMS: atom_id res chain seq x y z
N MET A 1 -15.35 -24.06 -3.59
CA MET A 1 -14.49 -22.92 -3.20
C MET A 1 -13.03 -23.22 -3.50
N GLY A 2 -12.28 -22.26 -4.06
CA GLY A 2 -10.83 -22.41 -4.26
C GLY A 2 -10.06 -21.71 -3.15
N THR A 3 -9.41 -22.46 -2.27
CA THR A 3 -8.48 -21.96 -1.23
C THR A 3 -7.50 -20.92 -1.78
N GLY A 4 -7.10 -21.07 -3.05
CA GLY A 4 -6.24 -20.12 -3.76
C GLY A 4 -6.77 -18.68 -3.83
N LYS A 5 -8.07 -18.46 -4.03
CA LYS A 5 -8.63 -17.09 -4.10
C LYS A 5 -8.60 -16.39 -2.74
N LYS A 6 -8.85 -17.14 -1.65
CA LYS A 6 -8.74 -16.62 -0.28
C LYS A 6 -7.30 -16.26 0.06
N ILE A 7 -6.35 -17.13 -0.28
CA ILE A 7 -4.92 -16.85 -0.08
C ILE A 7 -4.52 -15.60 -0.88
N LEU A 8 -4.91 -15.50 -2.16
CA LEU A 8 -4.63 -14.32 -2.98
C LEU A 8 -5.17 -13.04 -2.35
N GLY A 9 -6.43 -13.03 -1.94
CA GLY A 9 -7.05 -11.86 -1.31
C GLY A 9 -6.33 -11.45 -0.01
N LEU A 10 -5.97 -12.41 0.84
CA LEU A 10 -5.19 -12.15 2.06
C LEU A 10 -3.79 -11.59 1.75
N LEU A 11 -3.09 -12.16 0.77
CA LEU A 11 -1.78 -11.68 0.36
C LEU A 11 -1.85 -10.26 -0.18
N MET A 12 -2.85 -9.94 -0.99
CA MET A 12 -3.05 -8.58 -1.48
C MET A 12 -3.31 -7.60 -0.33
N VAL A 13 -4.18 -7.94 0.63
CA VAL A 13 -4.39 -7.10 1.81
C VAL A 13 -3.09 -6.89 2.59
N ALA A 14 -2.31 -7.95 2.83
CA ALA A 14 -1.04 -7.85 3.55
C ALA A 14 -0.01 -6.98 2.81
N ILE A 15 0.11 -7.14 1.49
CA ILE A 15 1.03 -6.34 0.66
C ILE A 15 0.60 -4.86 0.66
N GLY A 16 -0.68 -4.59 0.43
CA GLY A 16 -1.20 -3.22 0.43
C GLY A 16 -1.04 -2.54 1.79
N LEU A 17 -1.23 -3.28 2.89
CA LEU A 17 -0.97 -2.79 4.24
C LEU A 17 0.52 -2.49 4.47
N GLY A 18 1.41 -3.35 3.98
CA GLY A 18 2.85 -3.14 4.07
C GLY A 18 3.27 -1.84 3.38
N ILE A 19 2.83 -1.62 2.14
CA ILE A 19 3.09 -0.39 1.38
C ILE A 19 2.52 0.83 2.10
N PHE A 20 1.28 0.74 2.59
CA PHE A 20 0.63 1.85 3.29
C PHE A 20 1.36 2.23 4.58
N VAL A 21 1.81 1.26 5.38
CA VAL A 21 2.52 1.51 6.64
C VAL A 21 3.93 2.02 6.41
N ASP A 22 4.66 1.44 5.44
CA ASP A 22 5.99 1.89 5.04
C ASP A 22 5.96 3.36 4.63
N ASP A 23 4.97 3.72 3.82
CA ASP A 23 4.87 5.09 3.33
C ASP A 23 4.30 6.07 4.38
N LEU A 24 3.40 5.62 5.28
CA LEU A 24 3.03 6.39 6.48
C LEU A 24 4.23 6.71 7.37
N HIS A 25 5.19 5.78 7.46
CA HIS A 25 6.40 5.98 8.24
C HIS A 25 7.30 7.06 7.62
N ASP A 26 7.23 7.30 6.31
CA ASP A 26 7.95 8.40 5.67
C ASP A 26 7.34 9.78 5.97
N PHE A 27 6.08 9.88 6.43
CA PHE A 27 5.52 11.16 6.91
C PHE A 27 5.96 11.54 8.33
N VAL A 28 6.69 10.66 9.02
CA VAL A 28 7.25 10.95 10.34
C VAL A 28 8.57 11.73 10.15
N PRO A 29 8.73 12.91 10.79
CA PRO A 29 9.95 13.69 10.61
C PRO A 29 11.22 12.90 10.94
N GLY A 30 12.14 12.81 9.99
CA GLY A 30 13.45 12.18 10.16
C GLY A 30 13.54 10.69 9.88
N THR A 31 12.47 10.05 9.42
CA THR A 31 12.45 8.65 8.98
C THR A 31 12.31 8.47 7.47
N GLU A 32 12.25 9.58 6.75
CA GLU A 32 11.82 9.68 5.36
C GLU A 32 12.98 9.31 4.42
N TRP A 33 12.80 8.25 3.63
CA TRP A 33 13.87 7.70 2.78
C TRP A 33 14.28 8.61 1.62
N LEU A 34 13.34 9.41 1.08
CA LEU A 34 13.57 10.24 -0.10
C LEU A 34 14.35 11.54 0.17
N HIS A 35 14.65 11.85 1.43
CA HIS A 35 15.44 13.03 1.83
C HIS A 35 16.87 13.02 1.31
N TRP A 36 17.33 11.83 0.99
CA TRP A 36 18.68 11.54 0.52
C TRP A 36 18.80 11.73 -0.99
N MET A 37 17.72 12.09 -1.70
CA MET A 37 17.72 12.38 -3.13
C MET A 37 17.81 13.90 -3.37
N PRO A 38 19.00 14.45 -3.70
CA PRO A 38 19.22 15.90 -3.82
C PRO A 38 18.48 16.54 -5.01
N ASP A 39 17.92 15.75 -5.92
CA ASP A 39 17.36 16.22 -7.19
C ASP A 39 15.88 16.61 -7.11
N PHE A 40 15.20 16.31 -6.01
CA PHE A 40 13.75 16.54 -5.87
C PHE A 40 13.42 17.60 -4.83
N THR A 41 12.43 18.45 -5.14
CA THR A 41 11.90 19.40 -4.17
C THR A 41 11.02 18.68 -3.14
N PRO A 42 10.88 19.20 -1.90
CA PRO A 42 10.04 18.57 -0.86
C PRO A 42 8.59 18.31 -1.29
N VAL A 43 8.03 19.18 -2.17
CA VAL A 43 6.67 19.01 -2.69
C VAL A 43 6.57 17.77 -3.60
N VAL A 44 7.59 17.52 -4.42
CA VAL A 44 7.64 16.35 -5.31
C VAL A 44 7.81 15.07 -4.49
N ILE A 45 8.67 15.11 -3.46
CA ILE A 45 8.88 14.00 -2.52
C ILE A 45 7.57 13.65 -1.80
N GLY A 46 6.87 14.66 -1.25
CA GLY A 46 5.55 14.47 -0.64
C GLY A 46 4.50 13.91 -1.62
N GLY A 47 4.61 14.26 -2.91
CA GLY A 47 3.79 13.67 -3.97
C GLY A 47 4.03 12.17 -4.16
N PHE A 48 5.29 11.73 -4.15
CA PHE A 48 5.63 10.30 -4.24
C PHE A 48 5.11 9.51 -3.05
N HIS A 49 5.18 10.06 -1.83
CA HIS A 49 4.60 9.41 -0.67
C HIS A 49 3.09 9.25 -0.84
N LEU A 50 2.36 10.35 -1.11
CA LEU A 50 0.92 10.27 -1.33
C LEU A 50 0.52 9.24 -2.41
N GLU A 51 1.27 9.14 -3.50
CA GLU A 51 1.07 8.11 -4.52
C GLU A 51 1.18 6.68 -3.96
N HIS A 52 2.24 6.35 -3.22
CA HIS A 52 2.43 5.02 -2.63
C HIS A 52 1.37 4.72 -1.56
N LEU A 53 1.00 5.71 -0.76
CA LEU A 53 -0.10 5.61 0.19
C LEU A 53 -1.41 5.21 -0.51
N TYR A 54 -1.74 5.86 -1.63
CA TYR A 54 -2.93 5.53 -2.44
C TYR A 54 -2.82 4.14 -3.08
N ILE A 55 -1.65 3.74 -3.57
CA ILE A 55 -1.41 2.40 -4.14
C ILE A 55 -1.64 1.33 -3.07
N GLY A 56 -1.11 1.51 -1.86
CA GLY A 56 -1.32 0.59 -0.74
C GLY A 56 -2.81 0.39 -0.43
N ILE A 57 -3.57 1.49 -0.34
CA ILE A 57 -5.03 1.45 -0.14
C ILE A 57 -5.73 0.71 -1.29
N LEU A 58 -5.39 1.01 -2.54
CA LEU A 58 -6.01 0.38 -3.70
C LEU A 58 -5.80 -1.14 -3.71
N ILE A 59 -4.58 -1.60 -3.41
CA ILE A 59 -4.26 -3.03 -3.31
C ILE A 59 -5.06 -3.69 -2.19
N MET A 60 -5.18 -3.05 -1.02
CA MET A 60 -6.01 -3.55 0.08
C MET A 60 -7.50 -3.66 -0.30
N VAL A 61 -8.04 -2.67 -1.02
CA VAL A 61 -9.42 -2.69 -1.51
C VAL A 61 -9.63 -3.87 -2.47
N ILE A 62 -8.74 -4.06 -3.44
CA ILE A 62 -8.84 -5.19 -4.38
C ILE A 62 -8.74 -6.54 -3.65
N GLY A 63 -7.81 -6.68 -2.70
CA GLY A 63 -7.68 -7.88 -1.88
C GLY A 63 -8.95 -8.17 -1.07
N THR A 64 -9.55 -7.13 -0.48
CA THR A 64 -10.81 -7.22 0.26
C THR A 64 -11.97 -7.61 -0.65
N LEU A 65 -12.08 -7.02 -1.84
CA LEU A 65 -13.10 -7.39 -2.84
C LEU A 65 -12.96 -8.85 -3.28
N ILE A 66 -11.73 -9.34 -3.44
CA ILE A 66 -11.47 -10.76 -3.72
C ILE A 66 -11.95 -11.62 -2.55
N LEU A 67 -11.66 -11.24 -1.30
CA LEU A 67 -12.08 -11.99 -0.11
C LEU A 67 -13.61 -12.05 0.04
N VAL A 68 -14.28 -10.92 -0.07
CA VAL A 68 -15.74 -10.80 0.00
C VAL A 68 -16.37 -11.67 -1.10
N ARG A 69 -15.95 -11.48 -2.35
CA ARG A 69 -16.50 -12.25 -3.48
C ARG A 69 -16.16 -13.74 -3.43
N SER A 70 -15.08 -14.12 -2.74
CA SER A 70 -14.73 -15.53 -2.49
C SER A 70 -15.52 -16.16 -1.35
N SER A 71 -16.34 -15.38 -0.65
CA SER A 71 -17.17 -15.80 0.48
C SER A 71 -18.65 -15.94 0.11
N ASP A 72 -19.07 -15.37 -1.03
CA ASP A 72 -20.49 -15.28 -1.39
C ASP A 72 -21.09 -16.51 -2.10
N TYR A 73 -20.31 -17.50 -2.59
CA TYR A 73 -20.81 -18.78 -3.13
C TYR A 73 -19.77 -19.92 -3.04
#